data_AF-A0A535F761-F1
#
_entry.id   AF-A0A535F761-F1
#
_cell.length_a   1.000
_cell.length_b   1.000
_cell.length_c   1.000
_cell.angle_alpha   90.00
_cell.angle_beta   90.00
_cell.angle_gamma   90.00
#
_symmetry.space_group_name_H-M   'P 1'
#
loop_
_entity.id
_entity.type
_entity.pdbx_description
1 polymer ?
#
loop_
_entity_poly.entity_id
_entity_poly.type
_entity_poly.pdbx_seq_one_letter_code
_entity_poly.pdbx_strand_id
1 'polypeptide(L)'
;MNIREQVDRVNARTLSARRQRASLVGLLSLILGDALVFLIFAAIGRRSHGEAAGLDSLLQVALTAAPFAAAWFLVSPWFGAFRRTVVTQPKAMVARTALAWLTAWPLAMALRGFVVDRAIPPLTFAVITLVSNTILLLLWRAPLALLVKQRRRSELV
;
A
#
# COMPACT_ATOMS: atom_id res chain seq x y z
N MET A 1 1.85 -46.20 12.63
CA MET A 1 2.23 -44.77 12.60
C MET A 1 3.03 -44.49 13.86
N ASN A 2 4.27 -44.01 13.73
CA ASN A 2 5.20 -43.85 14.86
C ASN A 2 5.04 -42.46 15.51
N ILE A 3 5.24 -42.36 16.83
CA ILE A 3 5.24 -41.12 17.61
C ILE A 3 6.08 -40.02 16.93
N ARG A 4 7.23 -40.36 16.34
CA ARG A 4 8.08 -39.39 15.59
C ARG A 4 7.35 -38.75 14.41
N GLU A 5 6.68 -39.55 13.59
CA GLU A 5 5.90 -39.04 12.45
C GLU A 5 4.74 -38.15 12.90
N GLN A 6 4.14 -38.45 14.05
CA GLN A 6 3.06 -37.66 14.62
C GLN A 6 3.56 -36.30 15.12
N VAL A 7 4.71 -36.26 15.79
CA VAL A 7 5.38 -35.02 16.22
C VAL A 7 5.77 -34.15 15.03
N ASP A 8 6.38 -34.73 13.99
CA ASP A 8 6.79 -34.01 12.79
C ASP A 8 5.60 -33.39 12.05
N ARG A 9 4.48 -34.11 11.96
CA ARG A 9 3.24 -33.57 11.36
C ARG A 9 2.66 -32.40 12.16
N VAL A 10 2.68 -32.47 13.49
CA VAL A 10 2.22 -31.37 14.36
C VAL A 10 3.14 -30.15 14.20
N ASN A 11 4.46 -30.35 14.17
CA ASN A 11 5.43 -29.28 13.95
C ASN A 11 5.28 -28.64 12.57
N ALA A 12 5.11 -29.43 11.52
CA ALA A 12 4.88 -28.91 10.17
C ALA A 12 3.59 -28.07 10.09
N ARG A 13 2.50 -28.53 10.73
CA ARG A 13 1.23 -27.79 10.80
C ARG A 13 1.39 -26.47 11.55
N THR A 14 2.04 -26.46 12.71
CA THR A 14 2.24 -25.22 13.50
C THR A 14 3.13 -24.21 12.78
N LEU A 15 4.21 -24.67 12.13
CA LEU A 15 5.07 -23.81 11.31
C LEU A 15 4.32 -23.21 10.11
N SER A 16 3.49 -24.00 9.42
CA SER A 16 2.67 -23.52 8.30
C SER A 16 1.67 -22.43 8.74
N ALA A 17 0.99 -22.64 9.88
CA ALA A 17 0.04 -21.70 10.44
C ALA A 17 0.72 -20.38 10.87
N ARG A 18 1.88 -20.45 11.52
CA ARG A 18 2.68 -19.28 11.88
C ARG A 18 3.11 -18.48 10.64
N ARG A 19 3.62 -19.17 9.61
CA ARG A 19 4.04 -18.54 8.34
C ARG A 19 2.86 -17.88 7.63
N GLN A 20 1.69 -18.51 7.63
CA GLN A 20 0.47 -17.97 7.05
C GLN A 20 0.01 -16.72 7.81
N ARG A 21 -0.08 -16.77 9.15
CA ARG A 21 -0.44 -15.61 9.98
C ARG A 21 0.51 -14.43 9.75
N ALA A 22 1.83 -14.67 9.76
CA ALA A 22 2.81 -13.62 9.49
C ALA A 22 2.66 -13.02 8.08
N SER A 23 2.30 -13.83 7.08
CA SER A 23 2.04 -13.33 5.73
C SER A 23 0.76 -12.48 5.65
N LEU A 24 -0.29 -12.85 6.38
CA LEU A 24 -1.53 -12.09 6.44
C LEU A 24 -1.32 -10.75 7.13
N VAL A 25 -0.64 -10.73 8.29
CA VAL A 25 -0.32 -9.49 9.00
C VAL A 25 0.50 -8.56 8.11
N GLY A 26 1.52 -9.07 7.42
CA GLY A 26 2.32 -8.25 6.50
C GLY A 26 1.50 -7.67 5.34
N LEU A 27 0.58 -8.45 4.77
CA LEU A 27 -0.32 -7.98 3.72
C LEU A 27 -1.29 -6.90 4.24
N LEU A 28 -1.90 -7.12 5.40
CA LEU A 28 -2.81 -6.16 6.02
C LEU A 28 -2.10 -4.86 6.36
N SER A 29 -0.86 -4.92 6.87
CA SER A 29 -0.05 -3.72 7.11
C SER A 29 0.18 -2.92 5.83
N LEU A 30 0.47 -3.59 4.70
CA LEU A 30 0.60 -2.91 3.41
C LEU A 30 -0.71 -2.27 2.97
N ILE A 31 -1.82 -3.01 3.01
CA ILE A 31 -3.12 -2.50 2.56
C ILE A 31 -3.57 -1.31 3.40
N LEU A 32 -3.51 -1.43 4.73
CA LEU A 32 -3.96 -0.36 5.63
C LEU A 32 -3.07 0.87 5.53
N GLY A 33 -1.74 0.69 5.44
CA GLY A 33 -0.83 1.82 5.31
C GLY A 33 -0.90 2.49 3.94
N ASP A 34 -1.05 1.73 2.85
CA ASP A 34 -1.27 2.29 1.51
C ASP A 34 -2.60 3.08 1.47
N ALA A 35 -3.67 2.58 2.11
CA ALA A 35 -4.94 3.32 2.23
C ALA A 35 -4.78 4.61 3.05
N LEU A 36 -4.04 4.55 4.16
CA LEU A 36 -3.74 5.72 5.00
C LEU A 36 -2.93 6.78 4.24
N VAL A 37 -2.01 6.38 3.37
CA VAL A 37 -1.25 7.29 2.50
C VAL A 37 -2.19 8.13 1.64
N PHE A 38 -3.18 7.52 0.98
CA PHE A 38 -4.14 8.26 0.15
C PHE A 38 -5.08 9.14 0.98
N LEU A 39 -5.45 8.72 2.19
CA LEU A 39 -6.22 9.54 3.12
C LEU A 39 -5.43 10.78 3.57
N ILE A 40 -4.14 10.61 3.89
CA ILE A 40 -3.25 11.72 4.25
C ILE A 40 -3.09 12.69 3.07
N PHE A 41 -2.84 12.17 1.87
CA PHE A 41 -2.77 13.00 0.66
C PHE A 41 -4.05 13.80 0.44
N ALA A 42 -5.22 13.16 0.56
CA ALA A 42 -6.52 13.81 0.41
C ALA A 42 -6.78 14.86 1.49
N ALA A 43 -6.46 14.58 2.76
CA ALA A 43 -6.64 15.52 3.86
C ALA A 43 -5.76 16.77 3.69
N ILE A 44 -4.49 16.58 3.32
CA ILE A 44 -3.56 17.68 3.04
C ILE A 44 -4.07 18.51 1.86
N GLY A 45 -4.43 17.86 0.75
CA GLY A 45 -4.92 18.55 -0.44
C GLY A 45 -6.17 19.38 -0.17
N ARG A 46 -7.18 18.81 0.49
CA ARG A 46 -8.39 19.52 0.90
C ARG A 46 -8.08 20.74 1.75
N ARG A 47 -7.23 20.58 2.78
CA ARG A 47 -6.81 21.67 3.65
C ARG A 47 -6.10 22.79 2.88
N SER A 48 -5.24 22.44 1.92
CA SER A 48 -4.55 23.41 1.07
C SER A 48 -5.49 24.22 0.17
N HIS A 49 -6.67 23.69 -0.15
CA HIS A 49 -7.71 24.37 -0.92
C HIS A 49 -8.77 25.07 -0.04
N GLY A 50 -8.55 25.16 1.28
CA GLY A 50 -9.51 25.77 2.20
C GLY A 50 -10.75 24.91 2.47
N GLU A 51 -10.73 23.64 2.07
CA GLU A 51 -11.81 22.70 2.32
C GLU A 51 -11.67 22.03 3.69
N ALA A 52 -12.81 21.59 4.25
CA ALA A 52 -12.83 20.88 5.51
C ALA A 52 -12.09 19.52 5.42
N ALA A 53 -11.17 19.28 6.35
CA ALA A 53 -10.28 18.11 6.40
C ALA A 53 -10.03 17.59 7.82
N GLY A 54 -10.84 18.03 8.80
CA GLY A 54 -10.78 17.58 10.19
C GLY A 54 -11.52 16.26 10.42
N LEU A 55 -11.61 15.84 11.69
CA LEU A 55 -12.34 14.62 12.07
C LEU A 55 -13.84 14.68 11.73
N ASP A 56 -14.42 15.88 11.69
CA ASP A 56 -15.81 16.10 11.29
C ASP A 56 -16.03 15.91 9.77
N SER A 57 -14.95 15.76 8.99
CA SER A 57 -15.00 15.62 7.53
C SER A 57 -14.34 14.36 7.00
N LEU A 58 -14.24 13.31 7.83
CA LEU A 58 -13.61 12.04 7.44
C LEU A 58 -14.24 11.41 6.20
N LEU A 59 -15.56 11.54 6.04
CA LEU A 59 -16.24 11.03 4.84
C LEU A 59 -15.79 11.78 3.58
N GLN A 60 -15.70 13.12 3.62
CA GLN A 60 -15.26 13.89 2.45
C GLN A 60 -13.79 13.62 2.13
N VAL A 61 -12.94 13.45 3.15
CA VAL A 61 -11.54 13.03 2.96
C VAL A 61 -11.49 11.65 2.30
N ALA A 62 -12.27 10.68 2.78
CA ALA A 62 -12.32 9.33 2.22
C ALA A 62 -12.82 9.32 0.77
N LEU A 63 -13.89 10.08 0.45
CA LEU A 63 -14.39 10.23 -0.91
C LEU A 63 -13.36 10.90 -1.83
N THR A 64 -12.60 11.86 -1.32
CA THR A 64 -11.51 12.50 -2.07
C THR A 64 -10.36 11.52 -2.33
N ALA A 65 -10.05 10.64 -1.37
CA ALA A 65 -9.00 9.62 -1.49
C ALA A 65 -9.40 8.44 -2.41
N ALA A 66 -10.69 8.14 -2.49
CA ALA A 66 -11.21 6.91 -3.09
C ALA A 66 -10.73 6.64 -4.54
N PRO A 67 -10.71 7.62 -5.47
CA PRO A 67 -10.23 7.37 -6.84
C PRO A 67 -8.76 6.90 -6.88
N PHE A 68 -7.91 7.45 -6.01
CA PHE A 68 -6.49 7.10 -5.94
C PHE A 68 -6.29 5.70 -5.35
N ALA A 69 -6.97 5.42 -4.24
CA ALA A 69 -6.92 4.12 -3.59
C ALA A 69 -7.47 3.01 -4.51
N ALA A 70 -8.60 3.26 -5.18
CA ALA A 70 -9.22 2.32 -6.11
C ALA A 70 -8.27 1.96 -7.26
N ALA A 71 -7.68 2.96 -7.92
CA ALA A 71 -6.72 2.73 -8.99
C ALA A 71 -5.46 1.99 -8.48
N TRP A 72 -4.93 2.37 -7.31
CA TRP A 72 -3.76 1.72 -6.72
C TRP A 72 -4.01 0.24 -6.43
N PHE A 73 -5.10 -0.08 -5.73
CA PHE A 73 -5.40 -1.47 -5.35
C PHE A 73 -5.81 -2.33 -6.54
N LEU A 74 -6.33 -1.73 -7.62
CA LEU A 74 -6.64 -2.44 -8.85
C LEU A 74 -5.36 -2.77 -9.66
N VAL A 75 -4.43 -1.82 -9.79
CA VAL A 75 -3.28 -1.93 -10.71
C VAL A 75 -2.04 -2.52 -10.03
N SER A 76 -1.72 -2.12 -8.81
CA SER A 76 -0.46 -2.50 -8.16
C SER A 76 -0.24 -4.01 -7.92
N PRO A 77 -1.26 -4.88 -7.76
CA PRO A 77 -1.06 -6.33 -7.69
C PRO A 77 -0.39 -6.92 -8.94
N TRP A 78 -0.71 -6.39 -10.12
CA TRP A 78 -0.15 -6.83 -11.41
C TRP A 78 1.35 -6.56 -11.53
N PHE A 79 1.83 -5.53 -10.83
CA PHE A 79 3.26 -5.21 -10.73
C PHE A 79 3.97 -5.98 -9.61
N GLY A 80 3.24 -6.79 -8.84
CA GLY A 80 3.78 -7.56 -7.73
C GLY A 80 4.06 -6.72 -6.48
N ALA A 81 3.43 -5.54 -6.36
CA ALA A 81 3.64 -4.61 -5.24
C ALA A 81 3.32 -5.22 -3.86
N PHE A 82 2.52 -6.29 -3.81
CA PHE A 82 2.16 -7.04 -2.58
C PHE A 82 2.84 -8.41 -2.46
N ARG A 83 3.75 -8.78 -3.37
CA ARG A 83 4.43 -10.08 -3.32
C ARG A 83 5.41 -10.13 -2.15
N ARG A 84 5.39 -11.23 -1.39
CA ARG A 84 6.27 -11.43 -0.21
C ARG A 84 7.76 -11.27 -0.53
N THR A 85 8.19 -11.67 -1.73
CA THR A 85 9.57 -11.52 -2.20
C THR A 85 9.99 -10.06 -2.32
N VAL A 86 9.07 -9.18 -2.71
CA VAL A 86 9.28 -7.73 -2.82
C VAL A 86 9.35 -7.10 -1.42
N VAL A 87 8.49 -7.53 -0.48
CA VAL A 87 8.46 -7.01 0.90
C VAL A 87 9.79 -7.21 1.63
N THR A 88 10.53 -8.27 1.31
CA THR A 88 11.83 -8.55 1.91
C THR A 88 13.02 -7.83 1.25
N GLN A 89 12.77 -7.09 0.17
CA GLN A 89 13.81 -6.50 -0.67
C GLN A 89 13.54 -4.99 -0.87
N PRO A 90 14.14 -4.09 -0.06
CA PRO A 90 13.87 -2.67 -0.10
C PRO A 90 14.03 -2.02 -1.49
N LYS A 91 15.09 -2.39 -2.23
CA LYS A 91 15.30 -1.90 -3.61
C LYS A 91 14.17 -2.31 -4.55
N ALA A 92 13.76 -3.59 -4.49
CA ALA A 92 12.63 -4.07 -5.28
C ALA A 92 11.31 -3.41 -4.85
N MET A 93 11.12 -3.19 -3.55
CA MET A 93 9.95 -2.48 -3.02
C MET A 93 9.82 -1.09 -3.63
N VAL A 94 10.90 -0.31 -3.64
CA VAL A 94 10.90 1.04 -4.22
C VAL A 94 10.55 0.98 -5.70
N ALA A 95 11.26 0.18 -6.49
CA ALA A 95 11.06 0.09 -7.93
C ALA A 95 9.64 -0.37 -8.30
N ARG A 96 9.13 -1.43 -7.65
CA ARG A 96 7.78 -1.95 -7.92
C ARG A 96 6.69 -0.98 -7.50
N THR A 97 6.88 -0.26 -6.39
CA THR A 97 5.92 0.74 -5.91
C THR A 97 5.84 1.92 -6.88
N ALA A 98 6.99 2.47 -7.28
CA ALA A 98 7.04 3.57 -8.24
C ALA A 98 6.42 3.20 -9.59
N LEU A 99 6.78 2.04 -10.14
CA LEU A 99 6.24 1.56 -11.43
C LEU A 99 4.74 1.30 -11.36
N ALA A 100 4.26 0.66 -10.28
CA ALA A 100 2.85 0.42 -10.05
C ALA A 100 2.05 1.73 -9.93
N TRP A 101 2.61 2.75 -9.26
CA TRP A 101 1.90 4.00 -9.07
C TRP A 101 1.90 4.83 -10.36
N LEU A 102 3.03 4.89 -11.06
CA LEU A 102 3.13 5.55 -12.37
C LEU A 102 2.08 5.01 -13.35
N THR A 103 1.80 3.70 -13.30
CA THR A 103 0.79 3.05 -14.15
C THR A 103 -0.63 3.16 -13.61
N ALA A 104 -0.83 3.18 -12.29
CA ALA A 104 -2.13 3.42 -11.67
C ALA A 104 -2.59 4.88 -11.79
N TRP A 105 -1.66 5.83 -11.85
CA TRP A 105 -1.92 7.27 -11.78
C TRP A 105 -2.86 7.78 -12.90
N PRO A 106 -2.70 7.42 -14.19
CA PRO A 106 -3.64 7.82 -15.23
C PRO A 106 -5.06 7.32 -14.96
N LEU A 107 -5.21 6.10 -14.45
CA LEU A 107 -6.51 5.56 -14.05
C LEU A 107 -7.09 6.32 -12.85
N ALA A 108 -6.27 6.68 -11.87
CA ALA A 108 -6.71 7.50 -10.75
C ALA A 108 -7.21 8.88 -11.20
N MET A 109 -6.52 9.53 -12.15
CA MET A 109 -6.95 10.79 -12.75
C MET A 109 -8.27 10.66 -13.49
N ALA A 110 -8.44 9.59 -14.28
CA ALA A 110 -9.69 9.31 -14.97
C ALA A 110 -10.83 9.11 -13.97
N LEU A 111 -10.66 8.22 -12.99
CA LEU A 111 -11.67 7.96 -11.96
C LEU A 111 -12.06 9.23 -11.20
N ARG A 112 -11.08 10.05 -10.83
CA ARG A 112 -11.35 11.33 -10.16
C ARG A 112 -12.14 12.27 -11.06
N GLY A 113 -11.72 12.44 -12.31
CA GLY A 113 -12.38 13.30 -13.28
C GLY A 113 -13.84 12.91 -13.51
N PHE A 114 -14.12 11.60 -13.57
CA PHE A 114 -15.49 11.10 -13.74
C PHE A 114 -16.35 11.16 -12.48
N VAL A 115 -15.80 10.81 -11.32
CA VAL A 115 -16.60 10.63 -10.10
C VAL A 115 -16.72 11.93 -9.30
N VAL A 116 -15.61 12.67 -9.18
CA VAL A 116 -15.49 13.82 -8.28
C VAL A 116 -15.64 15.12 -9.05
N ASP A 117 -14.75 15.37 -10.03
CA ASP A 117 -14.62 16.69 -10.64
C ASP A 117 -15.66 16.93 -11.76
N ARG A 118 -16.23 15.85 -12.33
CA ARG A 118 -17.07 15.87 -13.56
C ARG A 118 -16.41 16.61 -14.74
N ALA A 119 -15.08 16.63 -14.77
CA ALA A 119 -14.24 17.33 -15.72
C ALA A 119 -12.84 16.69 -15.75
N ILE A 120 -12.01 17.07 -16.72
CA ILE A 120 -10.61 16.65 -16.77
C ILE A 120 -9.83 17.39 -15.67
N PRO A 121 -9.16 16.68 -14.74
CA PRO A 121 -8.38 17.34 -13.70
C PRO A 121 -7.25 18.21 -14.28
N PRO A 122 -6.92 19.35 -13.65
CA PRO A 122 -5.81 20.20 -14.10
C PRO A 122 -4.48 19.44 -14.15
N LEU A 123 -3.64 19.75 -15.15
CA LEU A 123 -2.33 19.10 -15.32
C LEU A 123 -1.44 19.25 -14.08
N THR A 124 -1.47 20.43 -13.44
CA THR A 124 -0.74 20.70 -12.19
C THR A 124 -1.17 19.76 -11.07
N PHE A 125 -2.48 19.53 -10.90
CA PHE A 125 -3.01 18.58 -9.94
C PHE A 125 -2.55 17.16 -10.25
N ALA A 126 -2.55 16.77 -11.53
CA ALA A 126 -2.10 15.45 -11.95
C ALA A 126 -0.63 15.21 -11.60
N VAL A 127 0.26 16.17 -11.88
CA VAL A 127 1.70 16.10 -11.56
C VAL A 127 1.94 16.06 -10.05
N ILE A 128 1.29 16.94 -9.28
CA ILE A 128 1.40 16.93 -7.81
C ILE A 128 0.94 15.59 -7.25
N THR A 129 -0.17 15.07 -7.74
CA THR A 129 -0.71 13.76 -7.32
C THR A 129 0.28 12.63 -7.59
N LEU A 130 0.93 12.63 -8.76
CA LEU A 130 1.94 11.63 -9.12
C LEU A 130 3.12 11.70 -8.14
N VAL A 131 3.72 12.88 -7.97
CA VAL A 131 4.94 13.06 -7.17
C VAL A 131 4.66 12.85 -5.68
N SER A 132 3.65 13.50 -5.12
CA SER A 132 3.33 13.43 -3.70
C SER A 132 2.97 12.01 -3.27
N ASN A 133 2.12 11.29 -4.01
CA ASN A 133 1.79 9.92 -3.66
C ASN A 133 2.97 8.96 -3.87
N THR A 134 3.85 9.20 -4.86
CA THR A 134 5.10 8.42 -4.97
C THR A 134 5.91 8.57 -3.69
N ILE A 135 6.13 9.80 -3.22
CA ILE A 135 6.89 10.07 -2.01
C ILE A 135 6.22 9.42 -0.79
N LEU A 136 4.92 9.64 -0.58
CA LEU A 136 4.20 9.11 0.57
C LEU A 136 4.17 7.57 0.59
N LEU A 137 3.90 6.93 -0.55
CA LEU A 137 3.92 5.46 -0.66
C LEU A 137 5.31 4.91 -0.35
N LEU A 138 6.38 5.55 -0.84
CA LEU A 138 7.75 5.13 -0.57
C LEU A 138 8.18 5.37 0.88
N LEU A 139 7.76 6.49 1.48
CA LEU A 139 7.96 6.80 2.90
C LEU A 139 7.30 5.75 3.80
N TRP A 140 6.19 5.15 3.37
CA TRP A 140 5.57 4.03 4.09
C TRP A 140 6.26 2.68 3.80
N ARG A 141 6.36 2.32 2.52
CA ARG A 141 6.70 0.96 2.11
C ARG A 141 8.19 0.63 2.24
N ALA A 142 9.08 1.60 2.06
CA ALA A 142 10.52 1.34 2.14
C ALA A 142 10.99 1.06 3.59
N PRO A 143 10.59 1.84 4.62
CA PRO A 143 10.88 1.49 6.01
C PRO A 143 10.29 0.15 6.43
N LEU A 144 9.05 -0.15 6.03
CA LEU A 144 8.44 -1.45 6.30
C LEU A 144 9.28 -2.60 5.73
N ALA A 145 9.74 -2.49 4.48
CA ALA A 145 10.60 -3.49 3.86
C ALA A 145 11.96 -3.63 4.56
N LEU A 146 12.53 -2.53 5.05
CA LEU A 146 13.77 -2.54 5.83
C LEU A 146 13.58 -3.27 7.16
N LEU A 147 12.51 -2.99 7.90
CA LEU A 147 12.19 -3.64 9.16
C LEU A 147 11.96 -5.15 8.99
N VAL A 148 11.24 -5.56 7.94
CA VAL A 148 11.01 -6.98 7.64
C VAL A 148 12.32 -7.68 7.26
N LYS A 149 13.20 -7.02 6.49
CA LYS A 149 14.53 -7.55 6.16
C LYS A 149 15.40 -7.74 7.41
N GLN A 150 15.38 -6.78 8.34
CA GLN A 150 16.16 -6.86 9.58
C GLN A 150 15.70 -8.01 10.48
N ARG A 151 14.38 -8.18 10.68
CA ARG A 151 13.83 -9.28 11.49
C ARG A 151 14.21 -10.66 10.96
N ARG A 152 14.23 -10.85 9.64
CA ARG A 152 14.70 -12.10 9.04
C ARG A 152 16.19 -12.36 9.25
N ARG A 153 17.01 -11.30 9.32
CA ARG A 153 18.45 -11.45 9.54
C ARG A 153 18.74 -11.92 10.97
N SER A 154 18.01 -11.41 11.96
CA SER A 154 18.16 -11.83 13.37
C SER A 154 17.65 -13.24 13.66
N GLU A 155 16.77 -13.80 12.82
CA GLU A 155 16.33 -15.21 12.95
C GLU A 155 17.37 -16.22 12.41
N LEU A 156 18.41 -15.74 11.71
CA LEU A 156 19.44 -16.56 11.06
C LEU A 156 20.79 -16.54 11.79
N VAL A 157 20.91 -15.74 12.85
CA VAL A 157 22.10 -15.62 13.72
C VAL A 157 21.76 -16.23 15.07
#